data_AF-A0A327X557-F1
#
_entry.id   AF-A0A327X557-F1
#
_cell.length_a   1.000
_cell.length_b   1.000
_cell.length_c   1.000
_cell.angle_alpha   90.00
_cell.angle_beta   90.00
_cell.angle_gamma   90.00
#
_symmetry.space_group_name_H-M   'P 1'
#
loop_
_entity.id
_entity.type
_entity.pdbx_description
1 polymer ?
#
loop_
_entity_poly.entity_id
_entity_poly.type
_entity_poly.pdbx_seq_one_letter_code
_entity_poly.pdbx_strand_id
1 'polypeptide(L)'
;MVLLTKNVLYAAFFLLLTLLGVAGLFVLAGADFLAVSQIMIYVGGVLVLIIFGVMLTNKNQTKPTEYTQPNHILTQHRSWLWALLVAGGIFSVLYTALVRGNFVLLHQGDVTYRSTVDIIGRQLMTEYLIPFEIAGVLLLVALIGATTIASSSRKK
;
A
#
# COMPACT_ATOMS: atom_id res chain seq x y z
N MET A 1 -7.82 -3.04 11.98
CA MET A 1 -9.14 -2.36 11.93
C MET A 1 -9.67 -2.19 10.51
N VAL A 2 -8.84 -1.82 9.53
CA VAL A 2 -9.26 -1.72 8.11
C VAL A 2 -10.02 -2.95 7.57
N LEU A 3 -9.58 -4.17 7.89
CA LEU A 3 -10.24 -5.42 7.45
C LEU A 3 -11.50 -5.80 8.25
N LEU A 4 -11.71 -5.18 9.41
CA LEU A 4 -12.78 -5.55 10.35
C LEU A 4 -14.01 -4.65 10.19
N THR A 5 -13.86 -3.45 9.61
CA THR A 5 -14.93 -2.48 9.50
C THR A 5 -15.75 -2.68 8.23
N LYS A 6 -17.08 -2.75 8.37
CA LYS A 6 -18.01 -2.90 7.23
C LYS A 6 -18.22 -1.61 6.43
N ASN A 7 -18.02 -0.46 7.06
CA ASN A 7 -18.17 0.83 6.40
C ASN A 7 -16.84 1.25 5.76
N VAL A 8 -16.87 1.37 4.44
CA VAL A 8 -15.70 1.61 3.57
C VAL A 8 -15.01 2.93 3.90
N LEU A 9 -15.75 3.96 4.34
CA LEU A 9 -15.16 5.25 4.71
C LEU A 9 -14.28 5.11 5.97
N TYR A 10 -14.78 4.42 6.99
CA TYR A 10 -13.99 4.17 8.20
C TYR A 10 -12.82 3.24 7.91
N ALA A 11 -12.99 2.25 7.04
CA ALA A 11 -11.88 1.40 6.60
C ALA A 11 -10.78 2.23 5.91
N ALA A 12 -11.14 3.17 5.03
CA ALA A 12 -10.19 4.06 4.38
C ALA A 12 -9.48 5.01 5.37
N PHE A 13 -10.17 5.50 6.40
CA PHE A 13 -9.54 6.28 7.46
C PHE A 13 -8.54 5.46 8.30
N PHE A 14 -8.88 4.22 8.65
CA PHE A 14 -7.91 3.33 9.30
C PHE A 14 -6.72 3.00 8.39
N LEU A 15 -6.95 2.88 7.08
CA LEU A 15 -5.87 2.71 6.10
C LEU A 15 -4.93 3.92 6.08
N LEU A 16 -5.46 5.15 6.15
CA LEU A 16 -4.67 6.38 6.29
C LEU A 16 -3.69 6.27 7.47
N LEU A 17 -4.21 5.91 8.64
CA LEU A 17 -3.41 5.79 9.85
C LEU A 17 -2.31 4.72 9.71
N THR A 18 -2.62 3.60 9.07
CA THR A 18 -1.60 2.55 8.81
C THR A 18 -0.51 3.03 7.87
N LEU A 19 -0.85 3.76 6.80
CA LEU A 19 0.12 4.26 5.83
C LEU A 19 1.01 5.37 6.43
N LEU A 20 0.45 6.21 7.30
CA LEU A 20 1.23 7.15 8.11
C LEU A 20 2.14 6.43 9.10
N GLY A 21 1.67 5.36 9.73
CA GLY A 21 2.51 4.52 10.59
C GLY A 21 3.69 3.91 9.85
N VAL A 22 3.48 3.41 8.63
CA VAL A 22 4.55 2.90 7.75
C VAL A 22 5.53 4.00 7.36
N ALA A 23 5.05 5.20 7.03
CA ALA A 23 5.93 6.35 6.77
C ALA A 23 6.79 6.68 7.99
N GLY A 24 6.21 6.65 9.19
CA GLY A 24 6.95 6.79 10.46
C GLY A 24 8.04 5.72 10.60
N LEU A 25 7.74 4.44 10.32
CA LEU A 25 8.74 3.38 10.33
C LEU A 25 9.88 3.63 9.34
N PHE A 26 9.62 4.20 8.17
CA PHE A 26 10.68 4.60 7.23
C PHE A 26 11.55 5.73 7.75
N VAL A 27 10.98 6.73 8.44
CA VAL A 27 11.77 7.77 9.11
C VAL A 27 12.67 7.16 10.19
N LEU A 28 12.12 6.26 11.02
CA LEU A 28 12.89 5.57 12.07
C LEU A 28 14.00 4.68 11.49
N ALA A 29 13.80 4.16 10.27
CA ALA A 29 14.80 3.37 9.54
C ALA A 29 15.84 4.23 8.79
N GLY A 30 15.78 5.57 8.88
CA GLY A 30 16.69 6.48 8.15
C GLY A 30 16.46 6.52 6.64
N ALA A 31 15.25 6.17 6.18
CA ALA A 31 14.86 6.09 4.78
C ALA A 31 13.97 7.28 4.39
N ASP A 32 14.53 8.49 4.36
CA ASP A 32 13.76 9.73 4.26
C ASP A 32 13.02 9.89 2.94
N PHE A 33 13.68 9.54 1.82
CA PHE A 33 13.05 9.58 0.50
C PHE A 33 11.81 8.66 0.44
N LEU A 34 11.94 7.44 0.98
CA LEU A 34 10.83 6.49 1.06
C LEU A 34 9.71 7.00 1.96
N ALA A 35 10.04 7.57 3.13
CA ALA A 35 9.04 8.17 4.02
C ALA A 35 8.24 9.30 3.35
N VAL A 36 8.92 10.23 2.68
CA VAL A 36 8.27 11.35 2.00
C VAL A 36 7.46 10.86 0.79
N SER A 37 8.01 9.96 -0.01
CA SER A 37 7.29 9.37 -1.16
C SER A 37 6.05 8.57 -0.71
N GLN A 38 6.11 7.90 0.45
CA GLN A 38 4.98 7.19 1.05
C GLN A 38 3.81 8.14 1.32
N ILE A 39 4.11 9.30 1.90
CA ILE A 39 3.10 10.31 2.18
C ILE A 39 2.59 10.94 0.87
N MET A 40 3.49 11.33 -0.03
CA MET A 40 3.13 12.04 -1.26
C MET A 40 2.28 11.18 -2.21
N ILE A 41 2.70 9.93 -2.45
CA ILE A 41 2.08 9.07 -3.47
C ILE A 41 0.91 8.28 -2.88
N TYR A 42 1.13 7.56 -1.78
CA TYR A 42 0.09 6.66 -1.25
C TYR A 42 -0.95 7.42 -0.43
N VAL A 43 -0.52 8.22 0.55
CA VAL A 43 -1.47 8.97 1.39
C VAL A 43 -2.08 10.14 0.61
N GLY A 44 -1.28 10.91 -0.12
CA GLY A 44 -1.72 12.11 -0.82
C GLY A 44 -2.46 11.84 -2.13
N GLY A 45 -1.97 10.91 -2.95
CA GLY A 45 -2.56 10.58 -4.25
C GLY A 45 -3.58 9.44 -4.18
N VAL A 46 -3.08 8.22 -4.00
CA VAL A 46 -3.87 7.00 -4.18
C VAL A 46 -5.02 6.91 -3.18
N LEU A 47 -4.74 7.11 -1.89
CA LEU A 47 -5.76 6.98 -0.84
C LEU A 47 -6.86 8.04 -0.98
N VAL A 48 -6.49 9.28 -1.28
CA VAL A 48 -7.44 10.38 -1.49
C VAL A 48 -8.34 10.07 -2.70
N LEU A 49 -7.78 9.58 -3.80
CA LEU A 49 -8.57 9.14 -4.96
C LEU A 49 -9.53 8.00 -4.61
N ILE A 50 -9.10 7.02 -3.82
CA ILE A 50 -9.96 5.93 -3.33
C ILE A 50 -11.09 6.48 -2.47
N ILE A 51 -10.81 7.39 -1.53
CA ILE A 51 -11.82 8.01 -0.67
C ILE A 51 -12.84 8.76 -1.51
N PHE A 52 -12.40 9.59 -2.48
CA PHE A 52 -13.31 10.28 -3.39
C PHE A 52 -14.15 9.31 -4.20
N GLY A 53 -13.55 8.27 -4.77
CA GLY A 53 -14.27 7.24 -5.53
C GLY A 53 -15.34 6.54 -4.70
N VAL A 54 -14.99 6.14 -3.47
CA VAL A 54 -15.92 5.53 -2.52
C VAL A 54 -17.02 6.51 -2.12
N MET A 55 -16.70 7.77 -1.82
CA MET A 55 -17.71 8.77 -1.43
C MET A 55 -18.69 9.06 -2.58
N LEU A 56 -18.22 9.18 -3.82
CA LEU A 56 -19.06 9.42 -4.99
C LEU A 56 -19.91 8.21 -5.37
N THR A 57 -19.41 7.00 -5.16
CA THR A 57 -20.15 5.76 -5.47
C THR A 57 -21.07 5.30 -4.35
N ASN A 58 -20.99 5.87 -3.15
CA ASN A 58 -21.81 5.48 -2.01
C ASN A 58 -23.24 6.02 -2.14
N LYS A 59 -23.97 5.55 -3.17
CA LYS A 59 -25.42 5.68 -3.25
C LYS A 59 -26.01 4.65 -2.30
N ASN A 60 -26.36 5.15 -1.11
CA ASN A 60 -27.44 4.64 -0.27
C ASN A 60 -27.48 3.12 -0.10
N GLN A 61 -26.87 2.62 0.97
CA GLN A 61 -27.32 1.39 1.62
C GLN A 61 -28.70 1.60 2.27
N THR A 62 -29.71 1.95 1.47
CA THR A 62 -31.12 1.85 1.85
C THR A 62 -31.79 0.85 0.93
N LYS A 63 -31.62 -0.41 1.29
CA LYS A 63 -32.67 -1.43 1.40
C LYS A 63 -32.02 -2.64 2.07
N PRO A 64 -32.61 -3.22 3.13
CA PRO A 64 -32.33 -4.59 3.48
C PRO A 64 -32.95 -5.43 2.37
N THR A 65 -32.34 -5.46 1.19
CA THR A 65 -32.66 -6.50 0.24
C THR A 65 -32.18 -7.77 0.89
N GLU A 66 -33.16 -8.54 1.31
CA GLU A 66 -33.24 -9.97 1.57
C GLU A 66 -32.55 -10.79 0.46
N TYR A 67 -31.30 -10.47 0.20
CA TYR A 67 -30.29 -11.33 -0.38
C TYR A 67 -29.46 -11.84 0.80
N THR A 68 -30.12 -12.64 1.63
CA THR A 68 -29.49 -13.79 2.28
C THR A 68 -29.15 -14.80 1.17
N GLN A 69 -28.38 -14.38 0.17
CA GLN A 69 -27.35 -15.24 -0.34
C GLN A 69 -26.29 -15.10 0.76
N PRO A 70 -26.13 -16.08 1.66
CA PRO A 70 -24.94 -16.06 2.50
C PRO A 70 -23.80 -15.89 1.52
N ASN A 71 -22.95 -14.89 1.75
CA ASN A 71 -21.71 -14.76 1.03
C ASN A 71 -20.90 -16.02 1.37
N HIS A 72 -21.23 -17.12 0.68
CA HIS A 72 -20.54 -18.38 0.69
C HIS A 72 -19.28 -18.17 -0.16
N ILE A 73 -18.49 -17.16 0.19
CA ILE A 73 -17.09 -17.46 0.33
C ILE A 73 -17.06 -18.66 1.29
N LEU A 74 -17.02 -19.85 0.69
CA LEU A 74 -16.78 -21.17 1.29
C LEU A 74 -15.36 -21.21 1.89
N THR A 75 -14.92 -20.10 2.48
CA THR A 75 -13.78 -19.95 3.35
C THR A 75 -14.15 -20.26 4.80
N GLN A 76 -15.36 -20.77 5.06
CA GLN A 76 -15.90 -20.91 6.41
C GLN A 76 -15.23 -22.02 7.27
N HIS A 77 -14.27 -22.80 6.75
CA HIS A 77 -13.36 -23.55 7.65
C HIS A 77 -12.05 -24.01 6.98
N ARG A 78 -12.07 -24.32 5.68
CA ARG A 78 -10.89 -24.91 4.99
C ARG A 78 -9.79 -23.88 4.70
N SER A 79 -10.14 -22.66 4.31
CA SER A 79 -9.16 -21.62 3.99
C SER A 79 -8.58 -20.94 5.24
N TRP A 80 -9.26 -21.01 6.39
CA TRP A 80 -8.71 -20.49 7.63
C TRP A 80 -7.45 -21.26 8.02
N LEU A 81 -7.44 -22.58 7.79
CA LEU A 81 -6.29 -23.43 8.02
C LEU A 81 -5.11 -23.04 7.09
N TRP A 82 -5.37 -22.78 5.81
CA TRP A 82 -4.36 -22.26 4.88
C TRP A 82 -3.88 -20.85 5.24
N ALA A 83 -4.79 -19.95 5.60
CA ALA A 83 -4.45 -18.59 6.04
C ALA A 83 -3.58 -18.62 7.30
N LEU A 84 -3.91 -19.49 8.26
CA LEU A 84 -3.15 -19.68 9.50
C LEU A 84 -1.80 -20.33 9.23
N LEU A 85 -1.72 -21.31 8.32
CA LEU A 85 -0.45 -21.91 7.90
C LEU A 85 0.46 -20.87 7.22
N VAL A 86 -0.06 -20.07 6.30
CA VAL A 86 0.72 -19.02 5.62
C VAL A 86 1.14 -17.93 6.61
N ALA A 87 0.22 -17.46 7.46
CA ALA A 87 0.52 -16.46 8.47
C ALA A 87 1.54 -16.98 9.49
N GLY A 88 1.38 -18.21 9.97
CA GLY A 88 2.30 -18.87 10.89
C GLY A 88 3.67 -19.13 10.27
N GLY A 89 3.71 -19.54 9.00
CA GLY A 89 4.95 -19.71 8.24
C GLY A 89 5.72 -18.40 8.07
N ILE A 90 5.05 -17.35 7.61
CA ILE A 90 5.64 -16.01 7.48
C ILE A 90 6.08 -15.47 8.84
N PHE A 91 5.27 -15.64 9.89
CA PHE A 91 5.61 -15.23 11.24
C PHE A 91 6.82 -15.97 11.78
N SER A 92 6.93 -17.28 11.55
CA SER A 92 8.09 -18.09 11.96
C SER A 92 9.36 -17.63 11.25
N VAL A 93 9.30 -17.35 9.94
CA VAL A 93 10.42 -16.82 9.17
C VAL A 93 10.85 -15.44 9.70
N LEU A 94 9.90 -14.53 9.93
CA LEU A 94 10.19 -13.20 10.49
C LEU A 94 10.77 -13.30 11.90
N TYR A 95 10.22 -14.16 12.76
CA TYR A 95 10.69 -14.37 14.12
C TYR A 95 12.12 -14.92 14.14
N THR A 96 12.40 -15.93 13.31
CA THR A 96 13.75 -16.48 13.19
C THR A 96 14.75 -15.48 12.62
N ALA A 97 14.34 -14.68 11.63
CA ALA A 97 15.16 -13.58 11.11
C ALA A 97 15.44 -12.50 12.17
N LEU A 98 14.46 -12.20 13.04
CA LEU A 98 14.62 -11.23 14.12
C LEU A 98 15.56 -11.76 15.22
N VAL A 99 15.39 -13.01 15.68
CA VAL A 99 16.21 -13.57 16.76
C VAL A 99 17.63 -13.90 16.31
N ARG A 100 17.81 -14.34 15.05
CA ARG A 100 19.14 -14.62 14.47
C ARG A 100 19.78 -13.39 13.83
N GLY A 101 19.04 -12.29 13.70
CA GLY A 101 19.51 -11.05 13.11
C GLY A 101 20.58 -10.42 13.99
N ASN A 102 21.80 -10.29 13.48
CA ASN A 102 22.86 -9.59 14.18
C ASN A 102 22.75 -8.08 13.92
N PHE A 103 21.93 -7.37 14.72
CA PHE A 103 21.72 -5.91 14.60
C PHE A 103 22.92 -5.08 15.11
N VAL A 104 23.98 -5.73 15.58
CA VAL A 104 25.16 -5.09 16.20
C VAL A 104 25.98 -4.27 15.18
N LEU A 105 25.85 -4.53 13.88
CA LEU A 105 26.54 -3.77 12.82
C LEU A 105 25.90 -2.39 12.53
N LEU A 106 24.74 -2.06 13.10
CA LEU A 106 24.05 -0.78 12.89
C LEU A 106 24.57 0.37 13.77
N HIS A 107 25.48 0.09 14.71
CA HIS A 107 25.91 1.06 15.74
C HIS A 107 27.40 1.49 15.65
N GLN A 108 28.14 1.11 14.60
CA GLN A 108 29.60 1.35 14.53
C GLN A 108 30.06 2.37 13.46
N GLY A 109 29.19 3.27 13.01
CA GLY A 109 29.58 4.38 12.15
C GLY A 109 29.00 5.68 12.67
N ASP A 110 29.80 6.75 12.69
CA ASP A 110 29.30 8.11 12.93
C ASP A 110 28.00 8.31 12.16
N VAL A 111 26.94 8.69 12.88
CA VAL A 111 25.60 8.89 12.33
C VAL A 111 25.58 10.20 11.56
N THR A 112 26.37 10.27 10.48
CA THR A 112 26.23 11.34 9.50
C THR A 112 24.94 11.03 8.75
N TYR A 113 23.86 11.68 9.17
CA TYR A 113 22.58 11.64 8.49
C TYR A 113 22.81 12.04 7.03
N ARG A 114 22.88 11.04 6.16
CA ARG A 114 23.08 11.24 4.73
C ARG A 114 21.75 11.03 4.06
N SER A 115 21.23 12.10 3.49
CA SER A 115 19.97 12.08 2.74
C SER A 115 19.97 10.93 1.72
N THR A 116 18.98 10.04 1.83
CA THR A 116 18.82 8.92 0.91
C THR A 116 18.48 9.39 -0.51
N VAL A 117 18.07 10.66 -0.67
CA VAL A 117 17.63 11.24 -1.95
C VAL A 117 18.76 11.25 -2.99
N ASP A 118 19.99 11.66 -2.61
CA ASP A 118 21.12 11.70 -3.56
C ASP A 118 21.52 10.29 -4.01
N ILE A 119 21.55 9.33 -3.08
CA ILE A 119 21.91 7.94 -3.36
C ILE A 119 20.90 7.30 -4.32
N ILE A 120 19.62 7.38 -3.97
CA ILE A 120 18.54 6.80 -4.79
C ILE A 120 18.45 7.53 -6.14
N GLY A 121 18.56 8.86 -6.15
CA GLY A 121 18.52 9.65 -7.37
C GLY A 121 19.64 9.28 -8.35
N ARG A 122 20.88 9.12 -7.86
CA ARG A 122 22.00 8.67 -8.69
C ARG A 122 21.79 7.25 -9.21
N GLN A 123 21.36 6.32 -8.35
CA GLN A 123 21.10 4.94 -8.75
C GLN A 123 20.00 4.86 -9.80
N LEU A 124 18.90 5.61 -9.65
CA LEU A 124 17.83 5.68 -10.65
C LEU A 124 18.29 6.25 -11.99
N MET A 125 19.18 7.24 -11.97
CA MET A 125 19.68 7.90 -13.19
C MET A 125 20.86 7.17 -13.85
N THR A 126 21.42 6.15 -13.22
CA THR A 126 22.61 5.44 -13.74
C THR A 126 22.33 3.94 -13.88
N GLU A 127 22.37 3.21 -12.76
CA GLU A 127 22.25 1.75 -12.73
C GLU A 127 20.82 1.25 -13.03
N TYR A 128 19.81 1.96 -12.53
CA TYR A 128 18.39 1.61 -12.66
C TYR A 128 17.64 2.45 -13.70
N LEU A 129 18.37 3.02 -14.67
CA LEU A 129 17.79 3.86 -15.72
C LEU A 129 16.71 3.13 -16.53
N ILE A 130 16.99 1.87 -16.92
CA ILE A 130 16.05 1.07 -17.73
C ILE A 130 14.75 0.77 -16.95
N PRO A 131 14.79 0.23 -15.71
CA PRO A 131 13.59 0.07 -14.90
C PRO A 131 12.81 1.38 -14.68
N PHE A 132 13.50 2.50 -14.48
CA PHE A 132 12.87 3.80 -14.31
C PHE A 132 12.10 4.23 -15.57
N GLU A 133 12.70 4.07 -16.75
CA GLU A 133 12.05 4.38 -18.03
C GLU A 133 10.81 3.51 -18.26
N ILE A 134 10.90 2.20 -17.97
CA ILE A 134 9.77 1.27 -18.08
C ILE A 134 8.63 1.68 -17.15
N ALA A 135 8.93 2.11 -15.92
CA ALA A 135 7.92 2.64 -15.01
C ALA A 135 7.29 3.93 -15.56
N GLY A 136 8.07 4.82 -16.18
CA GLY A 136 7.60 6.02 -16.85
C GLY A 136 6.62 5.71 -17.99
N VAL A 137 6.97 4.76 -18.88
CA VAL A 137 6.08 4.28 -19.93
C VAL A 137 4.82 3.66 -19.36
N LEU A 138 4.92 2.88 -18.28
CA LEU A 138 3.76 2.29 -17.60
C LEU A 138 2.82 3.37 -17.06
N LEU A 139 3.34 4.45 -16.46
CA LEU A 139 2.55 5.57 -15.99
C LEU A 139 1.88 6.33 -17.15
N LEU A 140 2.57 6.50 -18.27
CA LEU A 140 1.99 7.08 -19.49
C LEU A 140 0.83 6.23 -20.01
N VAL A 141 1.01 4.92 -20.10
CA VAL A 141 -0.05 3.98 -20.52
C VAL A 141 -1.22 4.03 -19.55
N ALA A 142 -0.97 4.09 -18.24
CA ALA A 142 -2.02 4.23 -17.23
C ALA A 142 -2.83 5.53 -17.39
N LEU A 143 -2.17 6.65 -17.69
CA LEU A 143 -2.84 7.94 -17.95
C LEU A 143 -3.71 7.88 -19.21
N ILE A 144 -3.19 7.31 -20.30
CA ILE A 144 -3.96 7.11 -21.54
C ILE A 144 -5.15 6.18 -21.27
N GLY A 145 -4.96 5.09 -20.53
CA GLY A 145 -6.04 4.19 -20.12
C GLY A 145 -7.13 4.89 -19.31
N ALA A 146 -6.75 5.66 -18.28
CA ALA A 146 -7.70 6.38 -17.45
C ALA A 146 -8.50 7.43 -18.23
N THR A 147 -7.82 8.20 -19.10
CA THR A 147 -8.46 9.26 -19.90
C THR A 147 -9.41 8.71 -20.96
N THR A 148 -9.06 7.61 -21.63
CA THR A 148 -9.94 6.96 -22.62
C THR A 148 -11.21 6.40 -21.98
N ILE A 149 -11.10 5.75 -20.82
CA ILE A 149 -12.25 5.25 -20.04
C ILE A 149 -13.15 6.41 -19.57
N ALA A 150 -12.54 7.49 -19.05
CA ALA A 150 -13.30 8.66 -18.61
C ALA A 150 -14.03 9.36 -19.77
N SER A 151 -13.41 9.41 -20.95
CA SER A 151 -13.97 10.03 -22.15
C SER A 151 -15.12 9.20 -22.77
N SER A 152 -15.02 7.86 -22.79
CA SER A 152 -16.02 7.00 -23.41
C SER A 152 -17.39 7.07 -22.74
N SER A 153 -17.45 7.46 -21.47
CA SER A 153 -18.70 7.61 -20.69
C SER A 153 -19.55 8.81 -21.13
N ARG A 154 -18.96 9.79 -21.84
CA ARG A 154 -19.66 11.03 -22.23
C ARG A 154 -20.44 10.93 -23.55
N LYS A 155 -20.41 9.78 -24.23
CA LYS A 155 -21.05 9.57 -25.54
C LYS A 155 -22.41 8.88 -25.38
N LYS A 156 -23.37 9.57 -24.75
CA LYS A 156 -24.81 9.30 -24.90
C LYS A 156 -25.64 10.54 -24.60
#